data_AF-A0A448MJI3-F1
#
_entry.id   AF-A0A448MJI3-F1
#
_cell.length_a   1.000
_cell.length_b   1.000
_cell.length_c   1.000
_cell.angle_alpha   90.00
_cell.angle_beta   90.00
_cell.angle_gamma   90.00
#
_symmetry.space_group_name_H-M   'P 1'
#
loop_
_entity.id
_entity.type
_entity.pdbx_description
1 polymer ?
#
loop_
_entity_poly.entity_id
_entity_poly.type
_entity_poly.pdbx_seq_one_letter_code
_entity_poly.pdbx_strand_id
1 'polypeptide(L)'
;MRSEFRIWHEQDDFYHIMFDQNTRKPYRVDQFPIASKLINQMMQTLLPLLKQQEILHKKLFQIDYLSTLSNQIIVSLLYHKPLTEGWQQAAEKLRGQLIELGFDVQLIGRASKQKFV
;
A
#
# COMPACT_ATOMS: atom_id res chain seq x y z
N MET A 1 -10.79 -5.85 9.30
CA MET A 1 -11.33 -4.72 8.52
C MET A 1 -10.57 -4.57 7.21
N ARG A 2 -11.26 -4.26 6.11
CA ARG A 2 -10.64 -3.99 4.80
C ARG A 2 -10.81 -2.54 4.41
N SER A 3 -9.77 -1.94 3.84
CA SER A 3 -9.80 -0.59 3.26
C SER A 3 -8.94 -0.57 2.00
N GLU A 4 -9.45 0.06 0.95
CA GLU A 4 -8.80 0.11 -0.36
C GLU A 4 -8.64 1.56 -0.78
N PHE A 5 -7.45 1.89 -1.25
CA PHE A 5 -7.12 3.25 -1.65
C PHE A 5 -6.46 3.24 -3.02
N ARG A 6 -6.90 4.13 -3.90
CA ARG A 6 -6.16 4.37 -5.14
C ARG A 6 -4.94 5.22 -4.83
N ILE A 7 -3.89 5.05 -5.62
CA ILE A 7 -2.68 5.85 -5.52
C ILE A 7 -2.69 6.88 -6.65
N TRP A 8 -2.65 8.15 -6.27
CA TRP A 8 -2.46 9.25 -7.19
C TRP A 8 -0.98 9.60 -7.24
N HIS A 9 -0.43 9.75 -8.44
CA HIS A 9 0.94 10.19 -8.66
C HIS A 9 0.91 11.64 -9.13
N GLU A 10 1.65 12.49 -8.42
CA GLU A 10 1.77 13.90 -8.72
C GLU A 10 3.26 14.25 -8.77
N GLN A 11 3.78 14.45 -9.99
CA GLN A 11 5.20 14.73 -10.23
C GLN A 11 6.10 13.66 -9.61
N ASP A 12 6.80 14.00 -8.53
CA ASP A 12 7.74 13.14 -7.79
C ASP A 12 7.15 12.59 -6.49
N ASP A 13 5.85 12.84 -6.24
CA ASP A 13 5.13 12.36 -5.06
C ASP A 13 3.97 11.44 -5.43
N PHE A 14 3.52 10.64 -4.46
CA PHE A 14 2.28 9.90 -4.54
C PHE A 14 1.63 9.77 -3.16
N TYR A 15 0.29 9.70 -3.17
CA TYR A 15 -0.51 9.64 -1.96
C TYR A 15 -1.79 8.83 -2.20
N HIS A 16 -2.43 8.40 -1.11
CA HIS A 16 -3.72 7.73 -1.16
C HIS A 16 -4.82 8.71 -1.55
N ILE A 17 -5.72 8.26 -2.42
CA ILE A 17 -6.96 8.95 -2.76
C ILE A 17 -8.15 8.01 -2.65
N MET A 18 -9.31 8.59 -2.39
CA MET A 18 -10.61 7.98 -2.56
C MET A 18 -11.46 8.83 -3.49
N PHE A 19 -12.58 8.29 -3.97
CA PHE A 19 -13.54 9.04 -4.77
C PHE A 19 -14.75 9.39 -3.92
N ASP A 20 -15.17 10.64 -3.99
CA ASP A 20 -16.42 11.08 -3.39
C ASP A 20 -17.60 10.35 -4.04
N GLN A 21 -18.52 9.80 -3.25
CA GLN A 21 -19.58 8.94 -3.78
C GLN A 21 -20.59 9.71 -4.65
N ASN A 22 -20.78 11.00 -4.38
CA ASN A 22 -21.76 11.83 -5.07
C ASN A 22 -21.18 12.44 -6.34
N THR A 23 -19.99 13.03 -6.24
CA THR A 23 -19.34 13.81 -7.30
C THR A 23 -18.36 12.99 -8.13
N ARG A 24 -17.96 11.80 -7.67
CA ARG A 24 -16.92 10.94 -8.25
C ARG A 24 -15.56 11.64 -8.43
N LYS A 25 -15.34 12.76 -7.73
CA LYS A 25 -14.06 13.47 -7.77
C LYS A 25 -13.06 12.78 -6.82
N PRO A 26 -11.79 12.65 -7.23
CA PRO A 26 -10.76 12.15 -6.33
C PRO A 26 -10.48 13.18 -5.23
N TYR A 27 -10.27 12.70 -4.00
CA TYR A 27 -9.78 13.51 -2.89
C TYR A 27 -8.66 12.76 -2.16
N ARG A 28 -7.67 13.52 -1.68
CA ARG A 28 -6.52 13.00 -0.94
C ARG A 28 -6.95 12.49 0.44
N VAL A 29 -6.39 11.36 0.84
CA VAL A 29 -6.67 10.70 2.13
C VAL A 29 -5.36 10.43 2.86
N ASP A 30 -4.94 11.35 3.71
CA ASP A 30 -3.78 11.11 4.58
C ASP A 30 -4.15 10.24 5.79
N GLN A 31 -5.37 10.39 6.30
CA GLN A 31 -5.90 9.58 7.39
C GLN A 31 -7.31 9.11 7.07
N PHE A 32 -7.68 7.94 7.57
CA PHE A 32 -8.99 7.36 7.39
C PHE A 32 -9.55 6.92 8.75
N PRO A 33 -10.11 7.85 9.56
CA PRO A 33 -10.53 7.59 10.94
C PRO A 33 -11.59 6.49 11.09
N ILE A 34 -12.32 6.18 10.02
CA ILE A 34 -13.31 5.09 9.97
C ILE A 34 -12.59 3.73 10.01
N ALA A 35 -11.34 3.65 9.55
CA ALA A 35 -10.54 2.43 9.63
C ALA A 35 -9.91 2.19 11.00
N SER A 36 -9.46 0.96 11.20
CA SER A 36 -8.73 0.59 12.41
C SER A 36 -7.47 1.44 12.60
N LYS A 37 -7.06 1.60 13.85
CA LYS A 37 -5.81 2.30 14.21
C LYS A 37 -4.60 1.70 13.48
N LEU A 38 -4.55 0.37 13.37
CA LEU A 38 -3.50 -0.36 12.66
C LEU A 38 -3.41 0.03 11.18
N ILE A 39 -4.56 0.16 10.49
CA ILE A 39 -4.58 0.61 9.08
C ILE A 39 -4.04 2.03 8.97
N ASN A 40 -4.48 2.95 9.83
CA ASN A 40 -4.01 4.34 9.81
C ASN A 40 -2.49 4.45 10.07
N GLN A 41 -1.97 3.68 11.04
CA GLN A 41 -0.53 3.61 11.32
C GLN A 41 0.25 3.05 10.14
N MET A 42 -0.26 1.98 9.50
CA MET A 42 0.37 1.38 8.34
C MET A 42 0.35 2.33 7.12
N MET A 43 -0.74 3.06 6.87
CA MET A 43 -0.81 4.05 5.77
C MET A 43 0.30 5.10 5.90
N GLN A 44 0.48 5.65 7.10
CA GLN A 44 1.48 6.68 7.40
C GLN A 44 2.91 6.16 7.32
N THR A 45 3.14 4.91 7.74
CA THR A 45 4.48 4.30 7.75
C THR A 45 4.90 3.81 6.36
N LEU A 46 3.97 3.23 5.60
CA LEU A 46 4.27 2.54 4.35
C LEU A 46 4.68 3.52 3.23
N LEU A 47 3.97 4.65 3.10
CA LEU A 47 4.17 5.63 2.03
C LEU A 47 5.64 6.12 1.95
N PRO A 48 6.24 6.63 3.05
CA PRO A 48 7.65 7.05 3.05
C PRO A 48 8.62 5.94 2.66
N LEU A 49 8.39 4.69 3.10
CA LEU A 49 9.26 3.57 2.78
C LEU A 49 9.17 3.16 1.30
N LEU A 50 7.96 3.17 0.73
CA LEU A 50 7.76 2.93 -0.71
C LEU A 50 8.47 3.96 -1.59
N LYS A 51 8.55 5.23 -1.14
CA LYS A 51 9.26 6.31 -1.86
C LYS A 51 10.77 6.06 -1.95
N GLN A 52 11.36 5.31 -1.03
CA GLN A 52 12.80 5.02 -1.03
C GLN A 52 13.24 4.12 -2.19
N GLN A 53 12.31 3.38 -2.80
CA GLN A 53 12.63 2.45 -3.89
C GLN A 53 11.67 2.63 -5.07
N GLU A 54 12.18 3.14 -6.20
CA GLU A 54 11.40 3.35 -7.43
C GLU A 54 10.64 2.10 -7.87
N ILE A 55 11.26 0.93 -7.75
CA ILE A 55 10.64 -0.33 -8.14
C ILE A 55 9.34 -0.64 -7.38
N LEU A 56 9.16 -0.11 -6.17
CA LEU A 56 7.99 -0.36 -5.32
C LEU A 56 6.85 0.64 -5.54
N HIS A 57 7.11 1.84 -6.05
CA HIS A 57 6.06 2.83 -6.30
C HIS A 57 5.77 3.08 -7.78
N LYS A 58 6.71 2.79 -8.68
CA LYS A 58 6.51 2.95 -10.13
C LYS A 58 5.34 2.10 -10.62
N LYS A 59 4.34 2.76 -11.22
CA LYS A 59 3.08 2.15 -11.72
C LYS A 59 2.23 1.48 -10.63
N LEU A 60 2.48 1.76 -9.34
CA LEU A 60 1.59 1.39 -8.25
C LEU A 60 0.31 2.22 -8.36
N PHE A 61 -0.86 1.61 -8.47
CA PHE A 61 -2.11 2.35 -8.67
C PHE A 61 -3.13 2.15 -7.55
N GLN A 62 -2.92 1.15 -6.68
CA GLN A 62 -3.82 0.85 -5.57
C GLN A 62 -3.08 0.10 -4.46
N ILE A 63 -3.47 0.39 -3.22
CA ILE A 63 -3.05 -0.37 -2.04
C ILE A 63 -4.30 -0.83 -1.30
N ASP A 64 -4.36 -2.14 -1.02
CA ASP A 64 -5.39 -2.73 -0.17
C ASP A 64 -4.80 -3.06 1.18
N TYR A 65 -5.48 -2.65 2.23
CA TYR A 65 -5.17 -2.98 3.62
C TYR A 65 -6.23 -3.90 4.18
N LEU A 66 -5.81 -5.05 4.70
CA LEU A 66 -6.68 -6.00 5.40
C LEU A 66 -6.09 -6.26 6.78
N SER A 67 -6.72 -5.68 7.81
CA SER A 67 -6.36 -5.93 9.21
C SER A 67 -7.25 -7.01 9.83
N THR A 68 -6.70 -7.79 10.75
CA THR A 68 -7.42 -8.76 11.59
C THR A 68 -7.67 -8.20 12.98
N LEU A 69 -8.45 -8.93 13.80
CA LEU A 69 -8.61 -8.62 15.23
C LEU A 69 -7.36 -8.97 16.04
N SER A 70 -6.50 -9.86 15.53
CA SER A 70 -5.21 -10.26 16.13
C SER A 70 -4.08 -9.27 15.86
N ASN A 71 -4.38 -8.04 15.45
CA ASN A 71 -3.41 -7.00 15.13
C ASN A 71 -2.43 -7.35 13.98
N GLN A 72 -2.84 -8.25 13.09
CA GLN A 72 -2.08 -8.61 11.90
C GLN A 72 -2.61 -7.80 10.71
N ILE A 73 -1.75 -7.50 9.75
CA ILE A 73 -2.14 -6.76 8.55
C ILE A 73 -1.56 -7.36 7.29
N ILE A 74 -2.42 -7.54 6.29
CA ILE A 74 -2.02 -7.88 4.93
C ILE A 74 -2.13 -6.62 4.10
N VAL A 75 -1.04 -6.26 3.43
CA VAL A 75 -0.95 -5.11 2.53
C VAL A 75 -0.74 -5.64 1.11
N SER A 76 -1.71 -5.42 0.23
CA SER A 76 -1.56 -5.76 -1.19
C SER A 76 -1.22 -4.52 -2.00
N LEU A 77 -0.12 -4.57 -2.74
CA LEU A 77 0.36 -3.54 -3.64
C LEU A 77 -0.01 -3.93 -5.08
N LEU A 78 -0.85 -3.12 -5.74
CA LEU A 78 -1.39 -3.42 -7.07
C LEU A 78 -0.76 -2.52 -8.14
N TYR A 79 -0.28 -3.14 -9.22
CA TYR A 79 0.56 -2.49 -10.23
C TYR A 79 0.04 -2.62 -11.66
N HIS A 80 0.25 -1.56 -12.46
CA HIS A 80 0.12 -1.55 -13.92
C HIS A 80 1.46 -1.83 -14.60
N LYS A 81 2.20 -2.82 -14.09
CA LYS A 81 3.43 -3.36 -14.67
C LYS A 81 3.61 -4.81 -14.21
N PRO A 82 4.32 -5.66 -14.96
CA PRO A 82 4.73 -6.96 -14.45
C PRO A 82 5.64 -6.79 -13.22
N LEU A 83 5.56 -7.77 -12.31
CA LEU A 83 6.45 -7.82 -11.15
C LEU A 83 7.60 -8.78 -11.46
N THR A 84 8.81 -8.34 -11.16
CA THR A 84 10.06 -9.06 -11.42
C THR A 84 10.68 -9.54 -10.12
N GLU A 85 11.71 -10.38 -10.19
CA GLU A 85 12.48 -10.80 -9.00
C GLU A 85 13.04 -9.61 -8.21
N GLY A 86 13.47 -8.54 -8.89
CA GLY A 86 13.92 -7.32 -8.23
C GLY A 86 12.82 -6.65 -7.41
N TRP A 87 11.55 -6.74 -7.84
CA TRP A 87 10.42 -6.27 -7.03
C TRP A 87 10.25 -7.14 -5.78
N GLN A 88 10.37 -8.47 -5.90
CA GLN A 88 10.25 -9.38 -4.77
C GLN A 88 11.31 -9.10 -3.71
N GLN A 89 12.59 -8.95 -4.11
CA GLN A 89 13.67 -8.62 -3.17
C GLN A 89 13.44 -7.27 -2.46
N ALA A 90 12.99 -6.27 -3.21
CA ALA A 90 12.63 -4.97 -2.64
C ALA A 90 11.46 -5.06 -1.65
N ALA A 91 10.44 -5.88 -1.96
CA ALA A 91 9.28 -6.10 -1.11
C ALA A 91 9.64 -6.89 0.16
N GLU A 92 10.54 -7.88 0.08
CA GLU A 92 11.06 -8.61 1.23
C GLU A 92 11.84 -7.69 2.17
N LYS A 93 12.69 -6.81 1.63
CA LYS A 93 13.40 -5.80 2.41
C LYS A 93 12.43 -4.82 3.08
N LEU A 94 11.43 -4.33 2.35
CA LEU A 94 10.39 -3.46 2.90
C LEU A 94 9.60 -4.17 4.02
N ARG A 95 9.27 -5.44 3.85
CA ARG A 95 8.61 -6.25 4.87
C ARG A 95 9.47 -6.34 6.14
N GLY A 96 10.77 -6.58 5.99
CA GLY A 96 11.73 -6.60 7.11
C GLY A 96 11.70 -5.28 7.89
N GLN A 97 11.79 -4.14 7.19
CA GLN A 97 11.73 -2.81 7.82
C GLN A 97 10.42 -2.59 8.58
N LEU A 98 9.28 -3.02 8.02
CA LEU A 98 7.99 -2.89 8.70
C LEU A 98 7.89 -3.78 9.95
N ILE A 99 8.47 -4.98 9.92
CA ILE A 99 8.53 -5.86 11.09
C ILE A 99 9.41 -5.25 12.19
N GLU A 100 10.56 -4.66 11.83
CA GLU A 100 11.42 -3.94 12.77
C GLU A 100 10.71 -2.74 13.43
N LEU A 101 9.79 -2.11 12.71
CA LEU A 101 8.92 -1.04 13.22
C LEU A 101 7.73 -1.57 14.05
N GLY A 102 7.62 -2.89 14.26
CA GLY A 102 6.64 -3.52 15.15
C GLY A 102 5.35 -3.98 14.49
N PHE A 103 5.30 -4.05 13.15
CA PHE A 103 4.11 -4.53 12.44
C PHE A 103 4.19 -6.05 12.17
N ASP A 104 3.14 -6.79 12.54
CA ASP A 104 2.93 -8.14 12.00
C ASP A 104 2.27 -8.03 10.62
N VAL A 105 3.13 -7.90 9.60
CA VAL A 105 2.72 -7.60 8.21
C VAL A 105 3.08 -8.68 7.20
N GLN A 106 2.16 -8.92 6.27
CA GLN A 106 2.41 -9.59 5.01
C GLN A 106 2.26 -8.61 3.85
N LEU A 107 3.20 -8.66 2.89
CA LEU A 107 3.15 -7.85 1.67
C LEU A 107 2.86 -8.75 0.47
N ILE A 108 1.85 -8.39 -0.32
CA ILE A 108 1.44 -9.13 -1.50
C ILE A 108 1.58 -8.24 -2.73
N GLY A 109 2.26 -8.73 -3.76
CA GLY A 109 2.37 -8.06 -5.05
C GLY A 109 1.32 -8.57 -6.02
N ARG A 110 0.56 -7.66 -6.64
CA ARG A 110 -0.42 -8.02 -7.67
C ARG A 110 -0.19 -7.20 -8.94
N ALA A 111 -0.14 -7.90 -10.07
CA ALA A 111 -0.17 -7.31 -11.40
C ALA A 111 -1.13 -8.11 -12.28
N SER A 112 -1.46 -7.60 -13.47
CA SER A 112 -2.33 -8.32 -14.40
C SER A 112 -1.81 -9.74 -14.64
N LYS A 113 -2.63 -10.74 -14.25
CA LYS A 113 -2.32 -12.18 -14.33
C LYS A 113 -1.09 -12.66 -13.53
N GLN A 114 -0.60 -11.89 -12.56
CA GLN A 114 0.53 -12.27 -11.69
C GLN A 114 0.21 -11.98 -10.21
N LYS A 115 0.50 -12.95 -9.33
CA LYS A 115 0.42 -12.80 -7.88
C LYS A 115 1.73 -13.27 -7.26
N PHE A 116 2.38 -12.40 -6.51
CA PHE A 116 3.52 -12.72 -5.64
C PHE A 116 3.01 -12.75 -4.20
N VAL A 117 3.33 -13.82 -3.47
CA VAL A 117 2.93 -14.08 -2.07
C VAL A 117 4.17 -14.08 -1.21
#